data_AF-A0A822YRP2-F1
#
_entry.id   AF-A0A822YRP2-F1
#
_cell.length_a   1.000
_cell.length_b   1.000
_cell.length_c   1.000
_cell.angle_alpha   90.00
_cell.angle_beta   90.00
_cell.angle_gamma   90.00
#
_symmetry.space_group_name_H-M   'P 1'
#
loop_
_entity.id
_entity.type
_entity.pdbx_description
1 polymer ?
#
loop_
_entity_poly.entity_id
_entity_poly.type
_entity_poly.pdbx_seq_one_letter_code
_entity_poly.pdbx_strand_id
1 'polypeptide(L)' 'MAYAAMKPTKPGLEEPQEQVHRIRITLSSKNVKNLEKVCADLVRGAKDKRLRVKGPVRMPTKVLHITTRKSPCGEGIQHP' A
#
# COMPACT_ATOMS: atom_id res chain seq x y z
N MET A 1 -13.66 -15.83 -55.42
CA MET A 1 -13.35 -16.01 -53.98
C MET A 1 -14.49 -15.44 -53.19
N ALA A 2 -15.12 -16.24 -52.33
CA ALA A 2 -16.39 -15.94 -51.69
C ALA A 2 -16.26 -14.79 -50.68
N TYR A 3 -17.10 -13.77 -50.83
CA TYR A 3 -17.27 -12.70 -49.86
C TYR A 3 -18.17 -13.22 -48.73
N ALA A 4 -17.59 -13.49 -47.55
CA ALA A 4 -18.36 -13.78 -46.36
C ALA A 4 -18.99 -12.48 -45.84
N ALA A 5 -20.32 -12.46 -45.81
CA ALA A 5 -21.12 -11.32 -45.41
C ALA A 5 -20.78 -10.86 -43.98
N MET A 6 -20.23 -9.65 -43.88
CA MET A 6 -20.11 -8.89 -42.63
C MET A 6 -21.52 -8.46 -42.19
N LYS A 7 -22.00 -9.02 -41.08
CA LYS A 7 -23.22 -8.53 -40.43
C LYS A 7 -22.91 -7.18 -39.76
N PRO A 8 -23.81 -6.18 -39.86
CA PRO A 8 -23.60 -4.88 -39.21
C PRO A 8 -23.80 -5.04 -37.69
N THR A 9 -22.70 -5.08 -36.94
CA THR A 9 -22.75 -5.00 -35.48
C THR A 9 -23.09 -3.55 -35.11
N LYS A 10 -24.20 -3.39 -34.38
CA LYS A 10 -24.75 -2.11 -33.91
C LYS A 10 -23.68 -1.25 -33.23
N PRO A 11 -23.54 0.06 -33.56
CA PRO A 11 -22.70 0.97 -32.82
C PRO A 11 -23.42 1.32 -31.50
N GLY A 12 -22.94 0.81 -30.36
CA GLY A 12 -23.49 1.24 -29.07
C GLY A 12 -23.45 0.22 -27.93
N LEU A 13 -22.95 -1.00 -28.14
CA LEU A 13 -22.57 -1.86 -27.02
C LEU A 13 -21.10 -1.59 -26.73
N GLU A 14 -20.84 -0.51 -26.00
CA GLU A 14 -19.60 -0.42 -25.24
C GLU A 14 -19.63 -1.59 -24.25
N GLU A 15 -18.84 -2.63 -24.56
CA GLU A 15 -18.50 -3.69 -23.62
C GLU A 15 -18.21 -3.02 -22.26
N PRO A 16 -18.81 -3.48 -21.15
CA PRO A 16 -18.51 -2.91 -19.84
C PRO A 16 -17.03 -3.14 -19.58
N GLN A 17 -16.21 -2.13 -19.83
CA GLN A 17 -14.80 -2.15 -19.50
C GLN A 17 -14.71 -2.32 -18.00
N GLU A 18 -14.39 -3.54 -17.54
CA GLU A 18 -14.18 -3.80 -16.12
C GLU A 18 -13.16 -2.79 -15.60
N GLN A 19 -13.63 -1.86 -14.77
CA GLN A 19 -12.82 -0.77 -14.27
C GLN A 19 -11.82 -1.36 -13.26
N VAL A 20 -10.59 -1.62 -13.72
CA VAL A 20 -9.56 -2.24 -12.87
C VAL A 20 -9.06 -1.25 -11.82
N HIS A 21 -9.61 -1.31 -10.61
CA HIS A 21 -9.15 -0.50 -9.48
C HIS A 21 -7.79 -0.98 -8.96
N ARG A 22 -6.79 -0.09 -9.02
CA ARG A 22 -5.43 -0.35 -8.53
C ARG A 22 -5.25 0.30 -7.16
N ILE A 23 -5.28 -0.51 -6.11
CA ILE A 23 -5.16 -0.04 -4.72
C ILE A 23 -3.72 -0.18 -4.24
N ARG A 24 -3.22 0.81 -3.48
CA ARG A 24 -1.96 0.72 -2.71
C ARG A 24 -2.26 0.82 -1.22
N ILE A 25 -1.87 -0.19 -0.47
CA ILE A 25 -2.05 -0.24 0.99
C ILE A 25 -0.71 0.09 1.64
N THR A 26 -0.67 1.15 2.45
CA THR A 26 0.51 1.54 3.23
C THR A 26 0.28 1.17 4.69
N LEU A 27 1.09 0.25 5.22
CA LEU A 27 1.04 -0.14 6.63
C LEU A 27 2.18 0.57 7.37
N SER A 28 1.86 1.27 8.46
CA SER A 28 2.85 1.92 9.33
C SER A 28 2.57 1.57 10.78
N SER A 29 3.63 1.24 11.53
CA SER A 29 3.54 0.87 12.95
C SER A 29 4.90 1.08 13.61
N LYS A 30 4.90 1.24 14.94
CA LYS A 30 6.13 1.26 15.75
C LYS A 30 6.69 -0.14 16.02
N ASN A 31 5.83 -1.18 15.96
CA ASN A 31 6.21 -2.56 16.27
C ASN A 31 6.31 -3.40 14.99
N VAL A 32 7.53 -3.86 14.68
CA VAL A 32 7.84 -4.62 13.47
C VAL A 32 7.17 -6.00 13.47
N LYS A 33 7.15 -6.71 14.61
CA LYS A 33 6.60 -8.09 14.67
C LYS A 33 5.11 -8.12 14.31
N ASN A 34 4.35 -7.16 14.84
CA ASN A 34 2.93 -7.05 14.56
C ASN A 34 2.68 -6.64 13.10
N LEU A 35 3.52 -5.74 12.57
CA LEU A 35 3.43 -5.29 11.18
C LEU A 35 3.66 -6.44 10.19
N GLU A 36 4.65 -7.30 10.47
CA GLU A 36 4.95 -8.46 9.62
C GLU A 36 3.84 -9.51 9.66
N LYS A 37 3.27 -9.79 10.84
CA LYS A 37 2.13 -10.71 10.96
C LYS A 37 0.93 -10.24 10.12
N VAL A 38 0.53 -8.98 10.27
CA VAL A 38 -0.59 -8.40 9.51
C VAL A 38 -0.30 -8.38 8.01
N CYS A 39 0.93 -8.05 7.62
CA CYS A 39 1.33 -8.04 6.22
C CYS A 39 1.23 -9.45 5.60
N ALA A 40 1.67 -10.49 6.30
CA ALA A 40 1.58 -11.87 5.84
C ALA A 40 0.12 -12.34 5.70
N ASP A 41 -0.73 -12.04 6.68
CA ASP A 41 -2.15 -12.40 6.66
C ASP A 41 -2.88 -11.71 5.49
N LEU A 42 -2.57 -10.45 5.21
CA LEU A 42 -3.18 -9.69 4.11
C LEU A 42 -2.77 -10.23 2.73
N VAL A 43 -1.48 -10.56 2.57
CA VAL A 43 -0.96 -11.16 1.33
C VAL A 43 -1.56 -12.55 1.12
N ARG A 44 -1.72 -13.35 2.17
CA ARG A 44 -2.39 -14.66 2.10
C ARG A 44 -3.85 -14.50 1.66
N GLY A 45 -4.62 -13.66 2.34
CA GLY A 45 -6.04 -13.46 2.00
C GLY A 45 -6.27 -12.89 0.60
N ALA A 46 -5.34 -12.09 0.08
CA ALA A 46 -5.39 -11.60 -1.30
C ALA A 46 -5.08 -12.68 -2.33
N LYS A 47 -4.13 -13.59 -2.03
CA LYS A 47 -3.83 -14.75 -2.88
C LYS A 47 -4.99 -15.76 -2.89
N ASP A 48 -5.66 -15.97 -1.76
CA ASP A 48 -6.82 -16.87 -1.66
C ASP A 48 -7.97 -16.38 -2.55
N LYS A 49 -8.17 -15.06 -2.63
CA LYS A 49 -9.14 -14.40 -3.52
C LYS A 49 -8.65 -14.24 -4.97
N ARG A 50 -7.48 -14.81 -5.32
CA ARG A 50 -6.86 -14.74 -6.65
C ARG A 50 -6.65 -13.30 -7.18
N LEU A 51 -6.40 -12.34 -6.28
CA LEU A 51 -6.07 -10.97 -6.67
C LEU A 51 -4.60 -10.86 -7.06
N ARG A 52 -4.29 -9.96 -8.02
CA ARG A 52 -2.90 -9.67 -8.41
C ARG A 52 -2.24 -8.79 -7.35
N VAL A 53 -1.31 -9.37 -6.59
CA VAL A 53 -0.59 -8.66 -5.51
C VAL A 53 0.83 -8.29 -5.96
N LYS A 54 1.21 -7.03 -5.75
CA LYS A 54 2.63 -6.65 -5.68
C LYS A 54 3.09 -6.85 -4.24
N GLY A 55 4.18 -7.59 -4.04
CA GLY A 55 4.69 -7.91 -2.70
C GLY A 55 4.94 -6.67 -1.83
N PRO A 56 5.08 -6.84 -0.51
CA PRO A 56 5.29 -5.73 0.40
C PRO A 56 6.63 -5.03 0.13
N VAL A 57 6.57 -3.75 -0.22
CA VAL A 57 7.76 -2.90 -0.37
C VAL A 57 8.04 -2.25 0.98
N ARG A 58 9.18 -2.59 1.59
CA ARG A 58 9.58 -2.04 2.88
C ARG A 58 10.17 -0.64 2.68
N MET A 59 9.56 0.36 3.31
CA MET A 59 10.12 1.71 3.40
C MET A 59 11.19 1.75 4.50
N PRO A 60 12.18 2.65 4.41
CA PRO A 60 13.16 2.85 5.49
C PRO A 60 12.48 3.19 6.82
N THR A 61 13.01 2.66 7.92
CA THR A 61 12.54 2.99 9.27
C THR A 61 12.97 4.41 9.63
N LYS A 62 11.99 5.26 9.97
CA LYS A 62 12.26 6.63 10.41
C LYS A 62 12.50 6.64 11.93
N VAL A 63 13.69 7.02 12.34
CA VAL A 63 14.01 7.29 13.76
C VAL A 63 13.71 8.76 14.03
N LEU A 64 12.71 9.04 14.87
CA LEU A 64 12.34 10.40 15.25
C LEU A 64 13.06 10.77 16.54
N HIS A 65 13.85 11.84 16.49
CA HIS A 65 14.55 12.39 17.65
C HIS A 65 13.84 13.66 18.12
N ILE A 66 13.48 13.70 19.41
CA ILE A 66 13.02 14.92 20.07
C ILE A 66 14.15 15.36 20.99
N THR A 67 14.86 16.42 20.62
CA THR A 67 15.96 16.99 21.41
C THR A 67 15.43 18.09 22.31
N THR A 68 15.19 17.76 23.57
CA THR A 68 14.86 18.74 24.62
C THR A 68 16.03 18.93 25.57
N ARG A 69 16.09 20.12 26.16
CA ARG A 69 16.90 20.36 27.35
C ARG A 69 16.34 19.56 28.53
N LYS A 70 17.21 19.01 29.38
CA LYS A 70 16.81 18.33 30.62
C LYS A 70 16.19 19.30 31.63
N SER A 71 16.82 20.46 31.81
CA SER A 71 16.36 21.48 32.78
C SER A 71 15.25 22.35 32.19
N PRO A 72 14.17 22.64 32.92
CA PRO A 72 13.14 23.58 32.49
C PRO A 72 13.66 25.04 32.46
N CYS A 73 14.63 25.41 33.31
CA CYS A 73 15.14 26.77 33.46
C CYS A 73 16.53 26.96 32.83
N GLY A 74 16.79 28.16 32.28
CA GLY A 74 17.98 28.59 31.52
C GLY A 74 19.34 28.45 32.22
N GLU A 75 19.34 28.29 33.54
CA GLU A 75 20.47 28.56 34.45
C GLU A 75 21.59 27.50 34.45
N GLY A 76 21.56 26.55 33.52
CA GLY A 76 22.52 25.44 33.49
C GLY A 76 22.25 24.39 34.58
N ILE A 77 22.47 23.12 34.24
CA ILE A 77 22.60 22.04 35.24
C ILE A 77 24.02 22.15 35.80
N GLN A 78 24.25 23.13 36.67
CA GLN A 78 25.51 23.25 37.37
C GLN A 78 25.52 22.19 38.48
N HIS A 79 26.20 21.09 38.22
CA HIS A 79 26.64 20.19 39.28
C HIS A 79 28.14 19.90 39.06
N PRO A 80 28.97 19.92 40.11
CA PRO A 80 30.40 19.59 40.06
C PRO A 80 30.69 18.19 39.52
#